data_AF-A0A834XGR9-F1
#
_entry.id   AF-A0A834XGR9-F1
#
_cell.length_a   1.000
_cell.length_b   1.000
_cell.length_c   1.000
_cell.angle_alpha   90.00
_cell.angle_beta   90.00
_cell.angle_gamma   90.00
#
_symmetry.space_group_name_H-M   'P 1'
#
loop_
_entity.id
_entity.type
_entity.pdbx_description
1 polymer ?
#
loop_
_entity_poly.entity_id
_entity_poly.type
_entity_poly.pdbx_seq_one_letter_code
_entity_poly.pdbx_strand_id
1 'polypeptide(L)'
;MIKTWPGAPRTITVSDLHYENIIMVNVSNPILIEQDYCPHNQCSKETPSKIKISKVTFKNIKGTSATPDDVKLICCSGVPCEEAKLSGIDLTFNEAPTTAKCAKVKPVIIGKAPSCVA
;
A
#
# COMPACT_ATOMS: atom_id res chain seq x y z
N MET A 1 -6.70 -3.34 -2.13
CA MET A 1 -5.64 -2.49 -2.70
C MET A 1 -6.21 -1.13 -3.05
N ILE A 2 -5.40 -0.06 -3.03
CA ILE A 2 -5.79 1.31 -3.35
C ILE A 2 -4.89 1.84 -4.47
N LYS A 3 -5.48 2.38 -5.53
CA LYS A 3 -4.76 3.00 -6.64
C LYS A 3 -5.39 4.35 -6.96
N THR A 4 -4.57 5.37 -7.19
CA THR A 4 -5.06 6.70 -7.61
C THR A 4 -4.27 7.22 -8.78
N TRP A 5 -4.96 7.88 -9.71
CA TRP A 5 -4.35 8.44 -10.91
C TRP A 5 -3.63 9.77 -10.61
N PRO A 6 -2.57 10.10 -11.35
CA PRO A 6 -1.98 11.44 -11.33
C PRO A 6 -2.95 12.47 -11.94
N GLY A 7 -2.71 13.76 -11.67
CA GLY A 7 -3.40 14.85 -12.37
C GLY A 7 -4.87 15.03 -12.04
N ALA A 8 -5.34 14.51 -10.90
CA ALA A 8 -6.68 14.81 -10.41
C ALA A 8 -6.93 16.34 -10.38
N PRO A 9 -8.08 16.83 -10.88
CA PRO A 9 -8.33 18.25 -11.08
C PRO A 9 -8.42 19.01 -9.75
N ARG A 10 -8.83 18.32 -8.68
CA ARG A 10 -8.98 18.85 -7.32
C ARG A 10 -8.52 17.83 -6.29
N THR A 11 -8.18 18.32 -5.11
CA THR A 11 -7.85 17.47 -3.97
C THR A 11 -9.12 16.80 -3.45
N ILE A 12 -9.11 15.47 -3.38
CA ILE A 12 -10.17 14.66 -2.81
C ILE A 12 -9.54 13.81 -1.70
N THR A 13 -10.24 13.64 -0.59
CA THR A 13 -9.76 12.80 0.51
C THR A 13 -10.47 11.46 0.48
N VAL A 14 -9.68 10.39 0.56
CA VAL A 14 -10.14 9.03 0.84
C VAL A 14 -9.56 8.65 2.19
N SER A 15 -10.43 8.39 3.17
CA SER A 15 -9.99 8.12 4.53
C SER A 15 -10.80 7.04 5.20
N ASP A 16 -10.26 6.50 6.30
CA ASP A 16 -10.94 5.54 7.17
C ASP A 16 -11.30 4.23 6.43
N LEU A 17 -10.28 3.66 5.78
CA LEU A 17 -10.39 2.41 5.05
C LEU A 17 -9.82 1.26 5.88
N HIS A 18 -10.56 0.15 5.98
CA HIS A 18 -10.19 -1.01 6.79
C HIS A 18 -10.20 -2.28 5.95
N TYR A 19 -9.06 -2.98 5.93
CA TYR A 19 -8.90 -4.30 5.33
C TYR A 19 -8.52 -5.28 6.43
N GLU A 20 -9.46 -6.11 6.86
CA GLU A 20 -9.29 -6.92 8.06
C GLU A 20 -9.62 -8.40 7.84
N ASN A 21 -8.85 -9.29 8.51
CA ASN A 21 -9.13 -10.73 8.61
C ASN A 21 -9.15 -11.43 7.23
N ILE A 22 -8.13 -11.17 6.42
CA ILE A 22 -8.06 -11.68 5.03
C ILE A 22 -7.04 -12.81 4.94
N ILE A 23 -7.40 -13.90 4.26
CA ILE A 23 -6.47 -14.97 3.88
C ILE A 23 -6.10 -14.81 2.40
N MET A 24 -4.80 -14.71 2.13
CA MET A 24 -4.21 -14.61 0.80
C MET A 24 -3.63 -15.96 0.39
N VAL A 25 -3.86 -16.38 -0.84
CA VAL A 25 -3.28 -17.60 -1.41
C VAL A 25 -2.60 -17.26 -2.71
N ASN A 26 -1.27 -17.30 -2.71
CA ASN A 26 -0.42 -17.07 -3.88
C ASN A 26 -0.75 -15.75 -4.61
N VAL A 27 -0.87 -14.65 -3.86
CA VAL A 27 -1.26 -13.33 -4.40
C VAL A 27 -0.03 -12.50 -4.76
N SER A 28 0.03 -11.93 -5.97
CA SER A 28 1.24 -11.20 -6.42
C SER A 28 1.42 -9.82 -5.79
N ASN A 29 0.35 -9.13 -5.40
CA ASN A 29 0.42 -7.84 -4.69
C ASN A 29 -0.62 -7.82 -3.55
N PRO A 30 -0.35 -8.52 -2.43
CA PRO A 30 -1.31 -8.68 -1.34
C PRO A 30 -1.78 -7.34 -0.75
N ILE A 31 -0.84 -6.47 -0.40
CA ILE A 31 -1.11 -5.16 0.21
C ILE A 31 -0.47 -4.09 -0.66
N LEU A 32 -1.30 -3.28 -1.31
CA LEU A 32 -0.86 -2.26 -2.25
C LEU A 32 -1.60 -0.94 -2.06
N ILE A 33 -0.83 0.14 -1.87
CA ILE A 33 -1.21 1.53 -2.13
C ILE A 33 -0.27 2.06 -3.20
N GLU A 34 -0.83 2.56 -4.30
CA GLU A 34 -0.07 3.17 -5.38
C GLU A 34 -0.74 4.49 -5.78
N GLN A 35 -0.16 5.60 -5.32
CA GLN A 35 -0.46 6.92 -5.87
C GLN A 35 0.39 7.13 -7.12
N ASP A 36 -0.17 7.79 -8.14
CA ASP A 36 0.39 7.94 -9.49
C ASP A 36 0.31 6.66 -10.34
N TYR A 37 -0.70 5.83 -10.07
CA TYR A 37 -0.99 4.67 -10.91
C TYR A 37 -1.24 5.11 -12.36
N CYS A 38 -0.45 4.55 -13.27
CA CYS A 38 -0.43 4.94 -14.68
C CYS A 38 -0.28 3.69 -15.56
N PRO A 39 -1.35 2.91 -15.75
CA PRO A 39 -1.31 1.73 -16.60
C PRO A 39 -0.91 2.13 -18.03
N HIS A 40 -0.06 1.31 -18.63
CA HIS A 40 0.44 1.50 -20.01
C HIS A 40 1.10 2.85 -20.29
N ASN A 41 1.49 3.61 -19.25
CA ASN A 41 2.00 4.97 -19.37
C ASN A 41 1.07 5.94 -20.11
N GLN A 42 -0.24 5.67 -20.13
CA GLN A 42 -1.26 6.52 -20.77
C GLN A 42 -1.79 7.59 -19.82
N CYS A 43 -0.89 8.31 -19.13
CA CYS A 43 -1.23 9.39 -18.23
C CYS A 43 -0.16 10.49 -18.28
N SER A 44 -0.51 11.72 -17.92
CA SER A 44 0.50 12.75 -17.65
C SER A 44 1.04 12.56 -16.23
N LYS A 45 2.37 12.40 -16.13
CA LYS A 45 3.10 12.35 -14.86
C LYS A 45 3.67 13.71 -14.44
N GLU A 46 3.36 14.78 -15.18
CA GLU A 46 3.83 16.14 -14.88
C GLU A 46 3.24 16.65 -13.56
N THR A 47 2.03 16.21 -13.23
CA THR A 47 1.34 16.56 -11.99
C THR A 47 1.07 15.30 -11.16
N PRO A 48 1.51 15.25 -9.89
CA PRO A 48 1.24 14.10 -9.03
C PRO A 48 -0.26 13.98 -8.75
N SER A 49 -0.66 12.82 -8.21
CA SER A 49 -1.97 12.61 -7.63
C SER A 49 -2.27 13.72 -6.63
N LYS A 50 -3.52 14.14 -6.57
CA LYS A 50 -4.03 15.07 -5.55
C LYS A 50 -5.00 14.36 -4.59
N ILE A 51 -5.08 13.03 -4.66
CA ILE A 51 -5.97 12.26 -3.81
C ILE A 51 -5.25 12.00 -2.49
N LYS A 52 -5.69 12.69 -1.43
CA LYS A 52 -5.17 12.46 -0.08
C LYS A 52 -5.69 11.13 0.45
N ILE A 53 -4.78 10.24 0.81
CA ILE A 53 -5.10 8.96 1.44
C ILE A 53 -4.70 9.04 2.91
N SER A 54 -5.64 8.82 3.82
CA SER A 54 -5.34 8.80 5.25
C SER A 54 -6.08 7.71 6.01
N LYS A 55 -5.59 7.34 7.20
CA LYS A 55 -6.27 6.40 8.12
C LYS A 55 -6.65 5.08 7.43
N VAL A 56 -5.64 4.43 6.84
CA VAL A 56 -5.82 3.13 6.19
C VAL A 56 -5.27 2.04 7.09
N THR A 57 -6.12 1.09 7.46
CA THR A 57 -5.73 -0.04 8.30
C THR A 57 -5.72 -1.34 7.50
N PHE A 58 -4.60 -2.06 7.57
CA PHE A 58 -4.50 -3.46 7.18
C PHE A 58 -4.26 -4.30 8.43
N LYS A 59 -5.17 -5.24 8.73
CA LYS A 59 -5.18 -5.98 9.99
C LYS A 59 -5.42 -7.47 9.79
N ASN A 60 -4.63 -8.29 10.47
CA ASN A 60 -4.79 -9.75 10.50
C ASN A 60 -4.90 -10.35 9.08
N ILE A 61 -3.89 -10.05 8.24
CA ILE A 61 -3.80 -10.56 6.87
C ILE A 61 -2.75 -11.66 6.84
N LYS A 62 -3.15 -12.85 6.39
CA LYS A 62 -2.34 -14.08 6.52
C LYS A 62 -2.29 -14.89 5.23
N GLY A 63 -1.31 -15.78 5.11
CA GLY A 63 -1.22 -16.76 4.01
C GLY A 63 0.01 -16.58 3.14
N THR A 64 -0.13 -16.67 1.81
CA THR A 64 1.03 -16.71 0.90
C THR A 64 0.99 -15.64 -0.18
N SER A 65 2.16 -15.07 -0.45
CA SER A 65 2.43 -14.15 -1.56
C SER A 65 3.06 -14.91 -2.72
N ALA A 66 2.76 -14.49 -3.95
CA ALA A 66 3.44 -14.96 -5.15
C ALA A 66 4.72 -14.17 -5.46
N THR A 67 5.02 -13.11 -4.68
CA THR A 67 6.25 -12.32 -4.82
C THR A 67 6.89 -12.03 -3.46
N PRO A 68 8.21 -11.76 -3.38
CA PRO A 68 8.88 -11.44 -2.12
C PRO A 68 8.34 -10.19 -1.41
N ASP A 69 7.90 -9.20 -2.20
CA ASP A 69 7.34 -7.96 -1.69
C ASP A 69 5.81 -8.07 -1.52
N ASP A 70 5.36 -8.38 -0.31
CA ASP A 70 3.93 -8.54 0.01
C ASP A 70 3.23 -7.20 0.31
N VAL A 71 4.00 -6.21 0.78
CA VAL A 71 3.55 -4.87 1.12
C VAL A 71 4.24 -3.84 0.24
N LYS A 72 3.44 -3.07 -0.51
CA LYS A 72 3.90 -1.93 -1.32
C LYS A 72 3.04 -0.73 -1.00
N LEU A 73 3.60 0.25 -0.30
CA LEU A 73 2.93 1.50 0.05
C LEU A 73 3.66 2.66 -0.63
N ILE A 74 3.33 2.92 -1.87
CA ILE A 74 4.00 3.89 -2.73
C ILE A 74 3.09 5.10 -2.89
N CYS A 75 3.40 6.15 -2.12
CA CYS A 75 2.65 7.39 -2.09
C CYS A 75 3.42 8.51 -2.82
N CYS A 76 2.68 9.46 -3.40
CA CYS A 76 3.23 10.59 -4.14
C CYS A 76 3.77 11.66 -3.16
N SER A 77 4.74 12.45 -3.61
CA SER A 77 5.32 13.53 -2.79
C SER A 77 4.38 14.72 -2.60
N GLY A 78 3.43 14.93 -3.52
CA GLY A 78 2.50 16.06 -3.49
C GLY A 78 1.44 15.93 -2.39
N VAL A 79 0.95 14.72 -2.13
CA VAL A 79 0.01 14.39 -1.04
C VAL A 79 0.38 13.03 -0.41
N PRO A 80 1.42 13.00 0.44
CA PRO A 80 1.85 11.78 1.12
C PRO A 80 0.73 11.07 1.87
N CYS A 81 0.82 9.75 1.99
CA CYS A 81 -0.15 8.99 2.78
C CYS A 81 0.08 9.20 4.28
N GLU A 82 -1.00 9.40 5.02
CA GLU A 82 -0.97 9.67 6.47
C GLU A 82 -1.68 8.56 7.25
N GLU A 83 -1.21 8.27 8.47
CA GLU A 83 -1.89 7.34 9.39
C GLU A 83 -2.17 5.94 8.77
N ALA A 84 -1.28 5.45 7.91
CA ALA A 84 -1.33 4.05 7.46
C ALA A 84 -0.93 3.12 8.61
N LYS A 85 -1.64 2.01 8.78
CA LYS A 85 -1.42 1.05 9.86
C LYS A 85 -1.34 -0.37 9.32
N LEU A 86 -0.31 -1.10 9.74
CA LEU A 86 -0.11 -2.51 9.46
C LEU A 86 -0.14 -3.26 10.80
N SER A 87 -1.02 -4.25 10.94
CA SER A 87 -1.10 -5.02 12.18
C SER A 87 -1.39 -6.50 11.93
N GLY A 88 -0.50 -7.38 12.40
CA GLY A 88 -0.66 -8.82 12.19
C GLY A 88 -0.66 -9.21 10.71
N ILE A 89 0.30 -8.71 9.95
CA ILE A 89 0.59 -9.12 8.58
C ILE A 89 1.53 -10.32 8.65
N ASP A 90 1.03 -11.48 8.26
CA ASP A 90 1.74 -12.76 8.30
C ASP A 90 1.63 -13.46 6.94
N LEU A 91 2.34 -12.92 5.97
CA LEU A 91 2.47 -13.49 4.65
C LEU A 91 3.86 -14.06 4.47
N THR A 92 3.94 -15.17 3.73
CA THR A 92 5.22 -15.78 3.35
C THR A 92 5.33 -15.90 1.83
N PHE A 93 6.55 -15.84 1.33
CA PHE A 93 6.88 -16.14 -0.06
C PHE A 93 7.83 -17.34 -0.05
N ASN A 94 7.40 -18.46 -0.64
CA ASN A 94 8.15 -19.73 -0.59
C ASN A 94 8.59 -20.10 0.84
N GLU A 95 7.65 -20.02 1.79
CA GLU A 95 7.87 -20.30 3.23
C GLU A 95 8.87 -19.36 3.94
N ALA A 96 9.38 -18.34 3.24
CA ALA A 96 10.27 -17.33 3.80
C ALA A 96 9.51 -16.03 4.18
N PRO A 97 10.07 -15.23 5.11
CA PRO A 97 9.56 -13.89 5.40
C PRO A 97 9.56 -12.98 4.16
N THR A 98 8.56 -12.11 4.09
CA THR A 98 8.37 -11.13 3.01
C THR A 98 8.96 -9.76 3.38
N THR A 99 9.05 -8.88 2.38
CA THR A 99 9.57 -7.52 2.51
C THR A 99 8.52 -6.45 2.19
N ALA A 100 8.66 -5.27 2.80
CA ALA A 100 7.82 -4.12 2.50
C ALA A 100 8.61 -3.02 1.78
N LYS A 101 8.02 -2.48 0.71
CA LYS A 101 8.52 -1.29 0.01
C LYS A 101 7.62 -0.10 0.30
N CYS A 102 8.20 0.98 0.79
CA CYS A 102 7.43 2.15 1.22
C CYS A 102 8.06 3.44 0.69
N ALA A 103 7.24 4.31 0.11
CA ALA A 103 7.67 5.62 -0.36
C ALA A 103 6.66 6.68 0.10
N LYS A 104 7.16 7.77 0.69
CA LYS A 104 6.36 8.90 1.18
C LYS A 104 5.21 8.48 2.10
N VAL A 105 5.48 7.51 2.96
CA VAL A 105 4.59 7.01 4.01
C VAL A 105 5.43 6.41 5.13
N LYS A 106 4.96 6.56 6.37
CA LYS A 106 5.55 5.92 7.55
C LYS A 106 4.43 5.17 8.27
N PRO A 107 4.19 3.89 7.94
CA PRO A 107 3.09 3.17 8.56
C PRO A 107 3.40 2.88 10.03
N VAL A 108 2.37 2.91 10.85
CA VAL A 108 2.44 2.40 12.23
C VAL A 108 2.34 0.88 12.17
N ILE A 109 3.37 0.20 12.67
CA ILE A 109 3.41 -1.26 12.75
C ILE A 109 3.00 -1.69 14.15
N ILE A 110 1.99 -2.58 14.26
CA ILE A 110 1.55 -3.16 15.53
C ILE A 110 1.56 -4.69 15.44
N GLY A 111 2.48 -5.32 16.18
CA GLY A 111 2.69 -6.76 16.12
C GLY A 111 3.52 -7.16 14.90
N LYS A 112 3.27 -8.36 14.36
CA LYS A 112 3.98 -8.88 13.19
C LYS A 112 3.58 -8.11 11.94
N ALA A 113 4.56 -7.53 11.24
CA ALA A 113 4.45 -7.05 9.87
C ALA A 113 5.88 -6.85 9.31
N PRO A 114 6.09 -6.92 7.98
CA PRO A 114 7.36 -6.57 7.38
C PRO A 114 7.69 -5.10 7.59
N SER A 115 8.97 -4.81 7.89
CA SER A 115 9.46 -3.43 8.04
C SER A 115 9.59 -2.75 6.68
N CYS A 116 9.17 -1.49 6.60
CA CYS A 116 9.40 -0.66 5.42
C CYS A 116 10.89 -0.46 5.17
N VAL A 117 11.35 -0.92 4.01
CA VAL A 117 12.69 -0.60 3.50
C VAL A 117 12.55 0.60 2.55
N ALA A 118 13.56 1.49 2.60
CA ALA A 118 13.66 2.69 1.76
C ALA A 118 14.05 2.36 0.32
#